data_AF-T1KZ88-F1
#
_entry.id   AF-T1KZ88-F1
#
_cell.length_a   1.000
_cell.length_b   1.000
_cell.length_c   1.000
_cell.angle_alpha   90.00
_cell.angle_beta   90.00
_cell.angle_gamma   90.00
#
_symmetry.space_group_name_H-M   'P 1'
#
loop_
_entity.id
_entity.type
_entity.pdbx_description
1 polymer ?
#
loop_
_entity_poly.entity_id
_entity_poly.type
_entity_poly.pdbx_seq_one_letter_code
_entity_poly.pdbx_strand_id
1 'polypeptide(L)'
;MTANHWEELRREARLLENEIDSKLLAFSKFASRDSSNSNSESVPLLEDNNDVFDRITSEIERLLAKLTDINNKMSDYTKQVQNSSAIYTVQRHREILNDYSNEFRKTRSNMMEVMHREQLLSSNKRKPDYPSMSSTTKLTDLYLKEQEHIRNSEIMIEEQINIASRTRENLLNQRNTFKAFQTQMTTLANRFPMINSLIHRINIRKRKDTIILSGVIAVCTFFLLIFIF
;
A
#
# COMPACT_ATOMS: atom_id res chain seq x y z
N MET A 1 30.06 -7.89 -11.03
CA MET A 1 29.90 -7.27 -9.70
C MET A 1 28.47 -6.77 -9.45
N THR A 2 27.79 -6.22 -10.46
CA THR A 2 26.42 -5.67 -10.32
C THR A 2 25.35 -6.74 -10.00
N ALA A 3 25.37 -7.90 -10.67
CA ALA A 3 24.38 -8.97 -10.45
C ALA A 3 24.38 -9.53 -9.02
N ASN A 4 25.57 -9.72 -8.41
CA ASN A 4 25.69 -10.22 -7.04
C ASN A 4 25.15 -9.20 -6.01
N HIS A 5 25.33 -7.90 -6.27
CA HIS A 5 24.82 -6.85 -5.39
C HIS A 5 23.28 -6.77 -5.39
N TRP A 6 22.67 -6.98 -6.56
CA TRP A 6 21.21 -7.07 -6.70
C TRP A 6 20.61 -8.28 -5.96
N GLU A 7 21.26 -9.44 -6.08
CA GLU A 7 20.81 -10.64 -5.37
C GLU A 7 20.95 -10.50 -3.85
N GLU A 8 22.00 -9.81 -3.37
CA GLU A 8 22.19 -9.53 -1.95
C GLU A 8 21.09 -8.62 -1.39
N LEU A 9 20.80 -7.51 -2.07
CA LEU A 9 19.71 -6.59 -1.69
C LEU A 9 18.35 -7.30 -1.64
N ARG A 10 18.10 -8.22 -2.58
CA ARG A 10 16.85 -8.98 -2.59
C ARG A 10 16.76 -10.00 -1.47
N ARG A 11 17.90 -10.61 -1.08
CA ARG A 11 17.96 -11.51 0.08
C ARG A 11 17.72 -10.74 1.37
N GLU A 12 18.37 -9.59 1.52
CA GLU A 12 18.23 -8.71 2.68
C GLU A 12 16.79 -8.20 2.83
N ALA A 13 16.16 -7.76 1.74
CA ALA A 13 14.76 -7.35 1.76
C ALA A 13 13.82 -8.47 2.25
N ARG A 14 13.99 -9.70 1.74
CA ARG A 14 13.17 -10.85 2.18
C ARG A 14 13.35 -11.21 3.65
N LEU A 15 14.58 -11.08 4.17
CA LEU A 15 14.85 -11.32 5.59
C LEU A 15 14.14 -10.29 6.46
N LEU A 16 14.20 -9.01 6.08
CA LEU A 16 13.48 -7.95 6.77
C LEU A 16 11.96 -8.09 6.66
N GLU A 17 11.43 -8.49 5.50
CA GLU A 17 10.00 -8.79 5.32
C GLU A 17 9.53 -9.88 6.30
N ASN A 18 10.27 -10.99 6.41
CA ASN A 18 9.94 -12.05 7.37
C ASN A 18 10.03 -11.61 8.83
N GLU A 19 11.01 -10.76 9.16
CA GLU A 19 11.15 -10.21 10.51
C GLU A 19 10.00 -9.25 10.86
N ILE A 20 9.62 -8.38 9.92
CA ILE A 20 8.50 -7.46 10.04
C ILE A 20 7.19 -8.24 10.22
N ASP A 21 6.96 -9.28 9.42
CA ASP A 21 5.76 -10.12 9.51
C ASP A 21 5.64 -10.80 10.88
N SER A 22 6.74 -11.41 11.35
CA SER A 22 6.78 -12.07 12.66
C SER A 22 6.50 -11.09 13.81
N LYS A 23 7.06 -9.87 13.74
CA LYS A 23 6.85 -8.83 14.76
C LYS A 23 5.44 -8.22 14.68
N LEU A 24 4.88 -8.02 13.49
CA LEU A 24 3.50 -7.56 13.31
C LEU A 24 2.50 -8.58 13.84
N LEU A 25 2.74 -9.87 13.62
CA LEU A 25 1.91 -10.94 14.20
C LEU A 25 1.98 -10.95 15.73
N ALA A 26 3.17 -10.79 16.30
CA ALA A 26 3.34 -10.70 17.75
C ALA A 26 2.65 -9.44 18.33
N PHE A 27 2.78 -8.31 17.64
CA PHE A 27 2.14 -7.04 18.01
C PHE A 27 0.61 -7.11 17.93
N SER A 28 0.07 -7.71 16.88
CA SER A 28 -1.37 -7.95 16.72
C SER A 28 -1.94 -8.89 17.79
N LYS A 29 -1.19 -9.94 18.17
CA LYS A 29 -1.57 -10.82 19.29
C LYS A 29 -1.57 -10.09 20.63
N PHE A 30 -0.58 -9.22 20.87
CA PHE A 30 -0.54 -8.39 22.07
C PHE A 30 -1.77 -7.46 22.13
N ALA A 31 -2.09 -6.79 21.02
CA ALA A 31 -3.27 -5.93 20.93
C ALA A 31 -4.60 -6.68 21.11
N SER A 32 -4.69 -7.92 20.62
CA SER A 32 -5.90 -8.75 20.77
C SER A 32 -6.06 -9.30 22.19
N ARG A 33 -4.97 -9.65 22.88
CA ARG A 33 -5.02 -10.25 24.22
C ARG A 33 -5.56 -9.27 25.26
N ASP A 34 -5.21 -7.99 25.13
CA ASP A 34 -5.67 -6.91 26.02
C ASP A 34 -7.20 -6.75 25.97
N SER A 35 -7.79 -6.84 24.77
CA SER A 35 -9.25 -6.72 24.60
C SER A 35 -10.06 -7.82 25.31
N SER A 36 -9.47 -9.00 25.53
CA SER A 36 -10.15 -10.20 26.04
C SER A 36 -10.06 -10.40 27.56
N ASN A 37 -9.11 -9.74 28.24
CA ASN A 37 -8.80 -10.03 29.65
C ASN A 37 -9.41 -9.02 30.65
N SER A 38 -10.47 -8.32 30.24
CA SER A 38 -11.17 -7.28 31.00
C SER A 38 -11.87 -7.76 32.30
N ASN A 39 -11.67 -9.03 32.70
CA ASN A 39 -12.26 -9.66 33.88
C ASN A 39 -11.28 -10.09 34.99
N SER A 40 -9.97 -9.92 34.84
CA SER A 40 -9.04 -10.25 35.94
C SER A 40 -8.67 -9.01 36.74
N GLU A 41 -9.21 -8.97 37.95
CA GLU A 41 -8.77 -8.19 39.09
C GLU A 41 -7.22 -8.21 39.21
N SER A 42 -6.63 -7.08 39.63
CA SER A 42 -5.19 -6.82 39.87
C SER A 42 -4.30 -6.51 38.67
N VAL A 43 -4.08 -5.22 38.34
CA VAL A 43 -2.94 -4.85 37.48
C VAL A 43 -2.36 -3.45 37.78
N PRO A 44 -1.25 -3.37 38.52
CA PRO A 44 -0.25 -2.30 38.45
C PRO A 44 0.70 -2.39 37.22
N LEU A 45 0.39 -3.16 36.17
CA LEU A 45 1.21 -3.33 34.95
C LEU A 45 0.88 -2.36 33.79
N LEU A 46 0.03 -1.34 34.01
CA LEU A 46 -0.36 -0.42 32.92
C LEU A 46 0.80 0.46 32.43
N GLU A 47 1.75 0.85 33.29
CA GLU A 47 2.97 1.54 32.86
C GLU A 47 3.90 0.62 32.06
N ASP A 48 4.07 -0.62 32.52
CA ASP A 48 4.95 -1.61 31.90
C ASP A 48 4.45 -2.03 30.50
N ASN A 49 3.12 -2.09 30.30
CA ASN A 49 2.51 -2.39 29.01
C ASN A 49 2.69 -1.25 27.98
N ASN A 50 2.68 0.02 28.43
CA ASN A 50 2.92 1.17 27.55
C ASN A 50 4.36 1.20 27.07
N ASP A 51 5.32 0.95 27.97
CA ASP A 51 6.74 0.90 27.62
C ASP A 51 7.04 -0.25 26.65
N VAL A 52 6.41 -1.42 26.84
CA VAL A 52 6.53 -2.56 25.91
C VAL A 52 5.90 -2.22 24.56
N PHE A 53 4.75 -1.55 24.54
CA PHE A 53 4.09 -1.08 23.33
C PHE A 53 4.96 -0.11 22.53
N ASP A 54 5.51 0.91 23.19
CA ASP A 54 6.35 1.93 22.56
C ASP A 54 7.65 1.33 22.02
N ARG A 55 8.25 0.37 22.74
CA ARG A 55 9.44 -0.37 22.29
C ARG A 55 9.16 -1.19 21.03
N ILE A 56 8.06 -1.95 20.99
CA ILE A 56 7.70 -2.77 19.82
C ILE A 56 7.34 -1.88 18.63
N THR A 57 6.60 -0.80 18.86
CA THR A 57 6.22 0.19 17.86
C THR A 57 7.47 0.83 17.22
N SER A 58 8.41 1.31 18.05
CA SER A 58 9.66 1.92 17.59
C SER A 58 10.53 0.92 16.80
N GLU A 59 10.54 -0.34 17.20
CA GLU A 59 11.31 -1.37 16.52
C GLU A 59 10.72 -1.73 15.15
N ILE A 60 9.39 -1.82 15.02
CA ILE A 60 8.72 -2.03 13.73
C ILE A 60 8.96 -0.83 12.80
N GLU A 61 8.87 0.40 13.32
CA GLU A 61 9.18 1.61 12.55
C GLU A 61 10.63 1.61 12.04
N ARG A 62 11.59 1.19 12.87
CA ARG A 62 13.00 1.04 12.48
C ARG A 62 13.18 0.01 11.36
N LEU A 63 12.47 -1.12 11.42
CA LEU A 63 12.54 -2.17 10.40
C LEU A 63 11.89 -1.73 9.07
N LEU A 64 10.74 -1.06 9.14
CA LEU A 64 10.09 -0.47 7.96
C LEU A 64 10.98 0.60 7.29
N ALA A 65 11.67 1.42 8.09
CA ALA A 65 12.62 2.41 7.57
C ALA A 65 13.81 1.74 6.86
N LYS A 66 14.35 0.65 7.42
CA LYS A 66 15.42 -0.13 6.77
C LYS A 66 14.95 -0.78 5.47
N LEU A 67 13.76 -1.38 5.45
CA LEU A 67 13.18 -1.98 4.24
C LEU A 67 12.95 -0.91 3.16
N THR A 68 12.56 0.31 3.57
CA THR A 68 12.41 1.46 2.67
C THR A 68 13.74 1.84 2.02
N ASP A 69 14.81 1.92 2.81
CA ASP A 69 16.16 2.25 2.31
C ASP A 69 16.66 1.19 1.30
N ILE A 70 16.47 -0.09 1.60
CA ILE A 70 16.84 -1.19 0.70
C ILE A 70 15.99 -1.16 -0.58
N ASN A 71 14.69 -0.88 -0.48
CA ASN A 71 13.82 -0.70 -1.65
C ASN A 71 14.24 0.49 -2.52
N ASN A 72 14.74 1.57 -1.92
CA ASN A 72 15.29 2.71 -2.66
C ASN A 72 16.60 2.33 -3.37
N LYS A 73 17.53 1.65 -2.67
CA LYS A 73 18.76 1.12 -3.26
C LYS A 73 18.50 0.16 -4.42
N MET A 74 17.52 -0.74 -4.26
CA MET A 74 17.05 -1.61 -5.35
C MET A 74 16.45 -0.82 -6.51
N SER A 75 15.65 0.23 -6.22
CA SER A 75 15.10 1.09 -7.27
C SER A 75 16.17 1.87 -8.03
N ASP A 76 17.25 2.28 -7.40
CA ASP A 76 18.34 2.99 -8.08
C ASP A 76 19.18 2.03 -8.92
N TYR A 77 19.35 0.79 -8.47
CA TYR A 77 19.96 -0.27 -9.27
C TYR A 77 19.14 -0.59 -10.53
N THR A 78 17.79 -0.65 -10.45
CA THR A 78 16.97 -0.92 -11.64
C THR A 78 16.99 0.20 -12.67
N LYS A 79 17.13 1.46 -12.25
CA LYS A 79 17.34 2.61 -13.15
C LYS A 79 18.64 2.51 -13.94
N GLN A 80 19.71 1.97 -13.32
CA GLN A 80 21.01 1.80 -13.98
C GLN A 80 21.03 0.64 -14.98
N VAL A 81 20.31 -0.45 -14.69
CA VAL A 81 20.39 -1.71 -15.48
C VAL A 81 19.28 -1.84 -16.54
N GLN A 82 18.23 -0.99 -16.50
CA GLN A 82 17.08 -1.00 -17.43
C GLN A 82 16.50 -2.40 -17.72
N ASN A 83 16.44 -3.27 -16.69
CA ASN A 83 15.92 -4.62 -16.82
C ASN A 83 14.45 -4.68 -16.38
N SER A 84 13.55 -4.97 -17.33
CA SER A 84 12.10 -5.06 -17.09
C SER A 84 11.73 -6.00 -15.94
N SER A 85 12.39 -7.17 -15.83
CA SER A 85 12.11 -8.14 -14.75
C SER A 85 12.51 -7.63 -13.37
N ALA A 86 13.58 -6.84 -13.29
CA ALA A 86 14.03 -6.23 -12.05
C ALA A 86 13.07 -5.11 -11.60
N ILE A 87 12.54 -4.34 -12.56
CA ILE A 87 11.54 -3.29 -12.30
C ILE A 87 10.27 -3.88 -11.65
N TYR A 88 9.71 -4.96 -12.20
CA TYR A 88 8.55 -5.64 -11.60
C TYR A 88 8.83 -6.17 -10.19
N THR A 89 10.06 -6.63 -9.95
CA THR A 89 10.47 -7.13 -8.63
C THR A 89 10.50 -6.00 -7.59
N VAL A 90 11.08 -4.84 -7.92
CA VAL A 90 11.06 -3.66 -7.02
C VAL A 90 9.65 -3.17 -6.77
N GLN A 91 8.82 -3.15 -7.81
CA GLN A 91 7.43 -2.74 -7.68
C GLN A 91 6.68 -3.62 -6.67
N ARG A 92 6.86 -4.93 -6.73
CA ARG A 92 6.29 -5.88 -5.76
C ARG A 92 6.79 -5.63 -4.34
N HIS A 93 8.10 -5.42 -4.15
CA HIS A 93 8.64 -5.13 -2.81
C HIS A 93 8.11 -3.79 -2.25
N ARG A 94 7.78 -2.81 -3.09
CA ARG A 94 7.12 -1.57 -2.66
C ARG A 94 5.66 -1.79 -2.25
N GLU A 95 4.93 -2.61 -2.99
CA GLU A 95 3.55 -2.98 -2.64
C GLU A 95 3.51 -3.70 -1.29
N ILE A 96 4.38 -4.69 -1.10
CA ILE A 96 4.54 -5.42 0.19
C ILE A 96 4.87 -4.46 1.34
N LEU A 97 5.82 -3.53 1.15
CA LEU A 97 6.17 -2.53 2.15
C LEU A 97 4.97 -1.63 2.53
N ASN A 98 4.19 -1.22 1.54
CA ASN A 98 3.00 -0.42 1.75
C ASN A 98 1.92 -1.20 2.53
N ASP A 99 1.74 -2.48 2.21
CA ASP A 99 0.81 -3.36 2.93
C ASP A 99 1.23 -3.51 4.40
N TYR A 100 2.52 -3.77 4.68
CA TYR A 100 3.03 -3.82 6.06
C TYR A 100 2.87 -2.49 6.80
N SER A 101 3.08 -1.36 6.13
CA SER A 101 2.91 -0.03 6.73
C SER A 101 1.45 0.25 7.07
N ASN A 102 0.51 -0.19 6.22
CA ASN A 102 -0.91 -0.05 6.45
C ASN A 102 -1.40 -0.95 7.59
N GLU A 103 -0.99 -2.21 7.60
CA GLU A 103 -1.30 -3.14 8.69
C GLU A 103 -0.75 -2.63 10.02
N PHE A 104 0.51 -2.16 10.06
CA PHE A 104 1.09 -1.55 11.26
C PHE A 104 0.25 -0.37 11.79
N ARG A 105 -0.14 0.57 10.91
CA ARG A 105 -0.97 1.72 11.29
C ARG A 105 -2.33 1.29 11.82
N LYS A 106 -2.95 0.30 11.18
CA LYS A 106 -4.25 -0.24 11.58
C LYS A 106 -4.18 -0.90 12.96
N THR A 107 -3.18 -1.76 13.20
CA THR A 107 -2.97 -2.40 14.50
C THR A 107 -2.65 -1.37 15.59
N ARG A 108 -1.81 -0.37 15.28
CA ARG A 108 -1.49 0.73 16.20
C ARG A 108 -2.72 1.54 16.58
N SER A 109 -3.56 1.90 15.60
CA SER A 109 -4.81 2.64 15.84
C SER A 109 -5.78 1.84 16.70
N ASN A 110 -5.95 0.55 16.42
CA ASN A 110 -6.79 -0.34 17.21
C ASN A 110 -6.30 -0.43 18.67
N MET A 111 -4.98 -0.52 18.88
CA MET A 111 -4.42 -0.56 20.24
C MET A 111 -4.63 0.76 20.99
N MET A 112 -4.40 1.91 20.34
CA MET A 112 -4.67 3.21 20.95
C MET A 112 -6.15 3.38 21.32
N GLU A 113 -7.07 2.87 20.51
CA GLU A 113 -8.51 2.88 20.82
C GLU A 113 -8.83 2.02 22.05
N VAL A 114 -8.24 0.83 22.16
CA VAL A 114 -8.35 -0.04 23.34
C VAL A 114 -7.79 0.67 24.58
N MET A 115 -6.60 1.25 24.50
CA MET A 115 -5.99 2.00 25.60
C MET A 115 -6.85 3.19 26.03
N HIS A 116 -7.39 3.96 25.08
CA HIS A 116 -8.26 5.10 25.38
C HIS A 116 -9.57 4.63 26.05
N ARG A 117 -10.17 3.53 25.57
CA ARG A 117 -11.32 2.89 26.21
C ARG A 117 -11.00 2.46 27.65
N GLU A 118 -9.82 1.89 27.89
CA GLU A 118 -9.40 1.49 29.23
C GLU A 118 -9.15 2.68 30.16
N GLN A 119 -8.54 3.76 29.67
CA GLN A 119 -8.36 4.99 30.46
C GLN A 119 -9.71 5.59 30.89
N LEU A 120 -10.71 5.60 30.01
CA LEU A 120 -12.06 6.05 30.33
C LEU A 120 -12.74 5.13 31.37
N LEU A 121 -12.60 3.81 31.25
CA LEU A 121 -13.17 2.85 32.20
C LEU A 121 -12.44 2.84 33.56
N SER A 122 -11.11 3.04 33.55
CA SER A 122 -10.27 3.20 34.75
C SER A 122 -10.66 4.46 35.53
N SER A 123 -10.95 5.55 34.82
CA SER A 123 -11.45 6.79 35.44
C SER A 123 -12.77 6.61 36.19
N ASN A 124 -13.57 5.58 35.85
CA ASN A 124 -14.84 5.27 36.54
C ASN A 124 -14.66 4.28 37.71
N LYS A 125 -13.60 3.46 37.68
CA LYS A 125 -13.24 2.51 38.76
C LYS A 125 -12.42 3.17 39.89
N ARG A 126 -11.72 4.27 39.63
CA ARG A 126 -11.05 5.08 40.66
C ARG A 126 -12.01 6.07 41.34
N LYS A 127 -13.15 5.61 41.86
CA LYS A 127 -13.83 6.34 42.94
C LYS A 127 -13.17 5.90 44.25
N PRO A 128 -12.42 6.76 44.96
CA PRO A 128 -12.10 6.50 46.35
C PRO A 128 -13.40 6.64 47.14
N ASP A 129 -13.74 5.66 47.97
CA ASP A 129 -14.63 5.90 49.11
C ASP A 129 -13.94 6.93 50.02
N TYR A 130 -14.19 8.21 49.80
CA TYR A 130 -13.77 9.28 50.70
C TYR A 130 -14.94 10.24 50.96
N PRO A 131 -15.17 10.61 52.24
CA PRO A 131 -16.34 11.37 52.63
C PRO A 131 -16.24 12.81 52.13
N SER A 132 -17.36 13.28 51.59
CA SER A 132 -17.75 14.66 51.31
C SER A 132 -16.77 15.75 51.80
N MET A 133 -15.99 16.31 50.87
CA MET A 133 -15.48 17.67 51.00
C MET A 133 -15.54 18.39 49.64
N SER A 134 -16.09 19.60 49.65
CA SER A 134 -16.04 20.66 48.63
C SER A 134 -16.66 20.39 47.24
N SER A 135 -17.97 20.55 47.12
CA SER A 135 -18.73 20.52 45.85
C SER A 135 -18.23 21.53 44.80
N THR A 136 -17.65 22.66 45.22
CA THR A 136 -17.20 23.74 44.33
C THR A 136 -15.88 23.41 43.63
N THR A 137 -14.92 22.79 44.33
CA THR A 137 -13.62 22.38 43.76
C THR A 137 -13.78 21.26 42.74
N LYS A 138 -14.75 20.37 42.97
CA LYS A 138 -15.12 19.29 42.03
C LYS A 138 -15.73 19.83 40.75
N LEU A 139 -16.53 20.89 40.83
CA LEU A 139 -17.13 21.52 39.66
C LEU A 139 -16.07 22.21 38.79
N THR A 140 -15.13 22.93 39.41
CA THR A 140 -14.02 23.55 38.69
C THR A 140 -13.09 22.52 38.02
N ASP A 141 -12.82 21.40 38.70
CA ASP A 141 -11.99 20.32 38.14
C ASP A 141 -12.69 19.59 36.99
N LEU A 142 -14.02 19.40 37.10
CA LEU A 142 -14.86 18.88 36.02
C LEU A 142 -14.81 19.79 34.77
N TYR A 143 -14.94 21.10 34.95
CA TYR A 143 -14.88 22.05 33.84
C TYR A 143 -13.50 22.13 33.18
N LEU A 144 -12.42 22.06 33.98
CA LEU A 144 -11.05 21.99 33.46
C LEU A 144 -10.85 20.75 32.58
N LYS A 145 -11.33 19.59 33.05
CA LYS A 145 -11.30 18.36 32.28
C LYS A 145 -12.15 18.43 31.00
N GLU A 146 -13.33 19.04 31.06
CA GLU A 146 -14.18 19.26 29.89
C GLU A 146 -13.50 20.18 28.86
N GLN A 147 -12.83 21.23 29.32
CA GLN A 147 -12.05 22.13 28.47
C GLN A 147 -10.88 21.41 27.79
N GLU A 148 -10.21 20.50 28.50
CA GLU A 148 -9.17 19.64 27.92
C GLU A 148 -9.74 18.71 26.84
N HIS A 149 -10.91 18.10 27.09
CA HIS A 149 -11.60 17.28 26.09
C HIS A 149 -12.00 18.08 24.84
N ILE A 150 -12.48 19.32 25.00
CA ILE A 150 -12.80 20.22 23.88
C ILE A 150 -11.53 20.53 23.08
N ARG A 151 -10.43 20.89 23.77
CA ARG A 151 -9.16 21.19 23.11
C ARG A 151 -8.61 19.99 22.33
N ASN A 152 -8.68 18.79 22.93
CA ASN A 152 -8.25 17.57 22.24
C ASN A 152 -9.14 17.26 21.03
N SER A 153 -10.45 17.52 21.14
CA SER A 153 -11.40 17.37 20.01
C SER A 153 -11.09 18.37 18.89
N GLU A 154 -10.71 19.60 19.22
CA GLU A 154 -10.31 20.62 18.25
C GLU A 154 -9.06 20.18 17.46
N ILE A 155 -8.05 19.64 18.14
CA ILE A 155 -6.84 19.10 17.49
C ILE A 155 -7.19 17.94 16.55
N MET A 156 -8.06 17.03 16.98
CA MET A 156 -8.51 15.90 16.14
C MET A 156 -9.31 16.37 14.92
N ILE A 157 -10.14 17.40 15.05
CA ILE A 157 -10.87 18.00 13.93
C ILE A 157 -9.89 18.61 12.92
N GLU A 158 -8.88 19.33 13.40
CA GLU A 158 -7.85 19.94 12.53
C GLU A 158 -7.07 18.87 11.74
N GLU A 159 -6.75 17.74 12.39
CA GLU A 159 -6.14 16.59 11.72
C GLU A 159 -7.07 16.00 10.63
N GLN A 160 -8.36 15.84 10.93
CA GLN A 160 -9.34 15.35 9.95
C GLN A 160 -9.51 16.31 8.77
N ILE A 161 -9.50 17.62 9.02
CA ILE A 161 -9.52 18.65 7.95
C ILE A 161 -8.26 18.52 7.09
N ASN A 162 -7.10 18.30 7.69
CA ASN A 162 -5.85 18.13 6.97
C ASN A 162 -5.87 16.86 6.10
N ILE A 163 -6.34 15.73 6.65
CA ILE A 163 -6.50 14.47 5.91
C ILE A 163 -7.49 14.63 4.75
N ALA A 164 -8.62 15.31 4.98
CA ALA A 164 -9.61 15.58 3.96
C ALA A 164 -9.05 16.47 2.84
N SER A 165 -8.29 17.51 3.20
CA SER A 165 -7.61 18.40 2.25
C SER A 165 -6.60 17.65 1.38
N ARG A 166 -5.74 16.83 2.00
CA ARG A 166 -4.79 15.95 1.29
C ARG A 166 -5.49 14.95 0.38
N THR A 167 -6.60 14.37 0.83
CA THR A 167 -7.40 13.43 0.02
C THR A 167 -8.00 14.13 -1.20
N ARG A 168 -8.53 15.35 -1.01
CA ARG A 168 -9.03 16.18 -2.12
C ARG A 168 -7.94 16.49 -3.13
N GLU A 169 -6.75 16.87 -2.68
CA GLU A 169 -5.61 17.14 -3.57
C GLU A 169 -5.20 15.88 -4.34
N ASN A 170 -5.11 14.72 -3.66
CA ASN A 170 -4.82 13.44 -4.29
C ASN A 170 -5.86 13.06 -5.35
N LEU A 171 -7.16 13.25 -5.07
CA LEU A 171 -8.23 13.01 -6.05
C LEU A 171 -8.16 13.96 -7.25
N LEU A 172 -7.80 15.24 -7.03
CA LEU A 172 -7.59 16.19 -8.11
C LEU A 172 -6.40 15.80 -8.99
N ASN A 173 -5.29 15.35 -8.39
CA ASN A 173 -4.13 14.84 -9.11
C ASN A 173 -4.48 13.57 -9.90
N GLN A 174 -5.21 12.62 -9.31
CA GLN A 174 -5.72 11.44 -10.01
C GLN A 174 -6.67 11.79 -11.17
N ARG A 175 -7.51 12.82 -11.01
CA ARG A 175 -8.36 13.30 -12.11
C ARG A 175 -7.52 13.84 -13.27
N ASN A 176 -6.44 14.57 -12.98
CA ASN A 176 -5.56 15.11 -14.00
C ASN A 176 -4.79 14.00 -14.73
N THR A 177 -4.32 12.97 -14.01
CA THR A 177 -3.69 11.80 -14.65
C THR A 177 -4.69 11.01 -15.50
N PHE A 178 -5.93 10.83 -15.03
CA PHE A 178 -6.98 10.17 -15.82
C PHE A 178 -7.31 10.94 -17.11
N LYS A 179 -7.35 12.28 -17.05
CA LYS A 179 -7.47 13.12 -18.25
C LYS A 179 -6.30 12.91 -19.21
N ALA A 180 -5.07 12.83 -18.69
CA ALA A 180 -3.89 12.53 -19.52
C ALA A 180 -4.02 11.15 -20.19
N PHE A 181 -4.44 10.11 -19.45
CA PHE A 181 -4.75 8.80 -20.02
C PHE A 181 -5.83 8.86 -21.09
N GLN A 182 -6.92 9.59 -20.86
CA GLN A 182 -8.00 9.76 -21.84
C GLN A 182 -7.50 10.42 -23.13
N THR A 183 -6.64 11.44 -23.02
CA THR A 183 -6.01 12.06 -24.20
C THR A 183 -5.12 11.08 -24.94
N GLN A 184 -4.29 10.29 -24.23
CA GLN A 184 -3.46 9.26 -24.85
C GLN A 184 -4.31 8.17 -25.52
N MET A 185 -5.38 7.69 -24.87
CA MET A 185 -6.35 6.73 -25.41
C MET A 185 -6.98 7.26 -26.70
N THR A 186 -7.36 8.55 -26.73
CA THR A 186 -7.91 9.20 -27.93
C THR A 186 -6.86 9.30 -29.03
N THR A 187 -5.59 9.61 -28.70
CA THR A 187 -4.50 9.60 -29.70
C THR A 187 -4.21 8.20 -30.25
N LEU A 188 -4.31 7.15 -29.42
CA LEU A 188 -4.19 5.75 -29.86
C LEU A 188 -5.38 5.34 -30.73
N ALA A 189 -6.60 5.73 -30.34
CA ALA A 189 -7.81 5.52 -31.13
C ALA A 189 -7.71 6.15 -32.52
N ASN A 190 -7.16 7.36 -32.61
CA ASN A 190 -6.91 8.05 -33.87
C ASN A 190 -5.79 7.38 -34.72
N ARG A 191 -4.89 6.58 -34.12
CA ARG A 191 -3.86 5.82 -34.82
C ARG A 191 -4.30 4.42 -35.25
N PHE A 192 -5.32 3.83 -34.64
CA PHE A 192 -5.88 2.55 -35.07
C PHE A 192 -6.34 2.50 -36.54
N PRO A 193 -7.03 3.51 -37.12
CA PRO A 193 -7.38 3.47 -38.55
C PRO A 193 -6.14 3.51 -39.46
N MET A 194 -5.05 4.18 -39.04
CA MET A 194 -3.78 4.18 -39.76
C MET A 194 -3.12 2.79 -39.74
N ILE A 195 -3.13 2.12 -38.59
CA ILE A 195 -2.63 0.74 -38.44
C ILE A 195 -3.47 -0.23 -39.28
N ASN A 196 -4.80 -0.08 -39.31
CA ASN A 196 -5.67 -0.90 -40.15
C ASN A 196 -5.36 -0.69 -41.65
N SER A 197 -5.04 0.55 -42.06
CA SER A 197 -4.61 0.82 -43.45
C SER A 197 -3.26 0.20 -43.81
N LEU A 198 -2.33 0.11 -42.85
CA LEU A 198 -1.02 -0.53 -43.03
C LEU A 198 -1.15 -2.06 -43.08
N ILE A 199 -1.95 -2.64 -42.19
CA ILE A 199 -2.31 -4.07 -42.21
C ILE A 199 -2.97 -4.44 -43.54
N HIS A 200 -3.89 -3.60 -44.03
CA HIS A 200 -4.56 -3.85 -45.30
C HIS A 200 -3.59 -3.79 -46.50
N ARG A 201 -2.64 -2.84 -46.51
CA ARG A 201 -1.60 -2.77 -47.56
C ARG A 201 -0.65 -3.96 -47.53
N ILE A 202 -0.28 -4.44 -46.33
CA ILE A 202 0.55 -5.63 -46.16
C ILE A 202 -0.17 -6.88 -46.68
N ASN A 203 -1.46 -7.02 -46.38
CA ASN A 203 -2.25 -8.19 -46.79
C ASN A 203 -2.51 -8.21 -48.32
N ILE A 204 -2.63 -7.04 -48.95
CA ILE A 204 -2.76 -6.92 -50.43
C ILE A 204 -1.50 -7.42 -51.15
N ARG A 205 -0.30 -7.13 -50.63
CA ARG A 205 0.95 -7.57 -51.27
C ARG A 205 1.10 -9.10 -51.22
N LYS A 206 0.78 -9.71 -50.08
CA LYS A 206 0.76 -11.18 -49.94
C LYS A 206 -0.28 -11.85 -50.84
N ARG A 207 -1.48 -11.28 -50.99
CA ARG A 207 -2.51 -11.83 -51.87
C ARG A 207 -2.11 -11.81 -53.35
N LYS A 208 -1.41 -10.78 -53.82
CA LYS A 208 -0.96 -10.70 -55.22
C LYS A 208 -0.01 -11.84 -55.58
N ASP A 209 0.96 -12.12 -54.74
CA ASP A 209 1.95 -13.19 -55.00
C ASP A 209 1.29 -14.57 -55.01
N THR A 210 0.33 -14.82 -54.10
CA THR A 210 -0.43 -16.09 -54.08
C THR A 210 -1.31 -16.26 -55.32
N ILE A 211 -1.98 -15.20 -55.80
CA ILE A 211 -2.83 -15.25 -57.00
C ILE A 211 -2.00 -15.54 -58.25
N ILE A 212 -0.84 -14.90 -58.39
CA ILE A 212 0.06 -15.14 -59.53
C ILE A 212 0.58 -16.58 -59.50
N LEU A 213 1.05 -17.06 -58.33
CA LEU A 213 1.57 -18.41 -58.17
C LEU A 213 0.49 -19.47 -58.50
N SER A 214 -0.73 -19.32 -57.97
CA SER A 214 -1.83 -20.25 -58.26
C SER A 214 -2.23 -20.24 -59.73
N GLY A 215 -2.19 -19.07 -60.39
CA GLY A 215 -2.47 -18.94 -61.82
C GLY A 215 -1.46 -19.69 -62.70
N VAL A 216 -0.16 -19.53 -62.40
CA VAL A 216 0.90 -20.23 -63.13
C VAL A 216 0.78 -21.75 -62.98
N ILE A 217 0.51 -22.23 -61.75
CA ILE A 217 0.32 -23.66 -61.48
C ILE A 217 -0.88 -24.19 -62.27
N ALA A 218 -2.03 -23.51 -62.23
CA ALA A 218 -3.24 -23.93 -62.93
C ALA A 218 -3.03 -24.03 -64.45
N VAL A 219 -2.40 -23.02 -65.06
CA VAL A 219 -2.07 -23.01 -66.49
C VAL A 219 -1.11 -24.14 -66.85
N CYS A 220 -0.07 -24.35 -66.04
CA CYS A 220 0.90 -25.42 -66.26
C CYS A 220 0.23 -26.82 -66.19
N THR A 221 -0.63 -27.04 -65.19
CA THR A 221 -1.39 -28.30 -65.06
C THR A 221 -2.38 -28.52 -66.21
N PHE A 222 -3.00 -27.45 -66.73
CA PHE A 222 -3.93 -27.53 -67.85
C PHE A 222 -3.24 -27.92 -69.16
N PHE A 223 -2.09 -27.31 -69.46
CA PHE A 223 -1.29 -27.68 -70.63
C PHE A 223 -0.78 -29.11 -70.55
N LEU A 224 -0.38 -29.58 -69.35
CA LEU A 224 0.01 -30.97 -69.17
C LEU A 224 -1.15 -31.93 -69.45
N LEU A 225 -2.35 -31.62 -68.98
CA LEU A 225 -3.54 -32.44 -69.23
C LEU A 225 -3.89 -32.54 -70.72
N ILE A 226 -3.79 -31.43 -71.46
CA ILE A 226 -3.99 -31.41 -72.93
C ILE A 226 -2.90 -32.19 -73.65
N PHE A 227 -1.66 -32.16 -73.17
CA PHE A 227 -0.58 -32.91 -73.81
C PHE A 227 -0.69 -34.42 -73.58
N ILE A 228 -1.23 -34.82 -72.43
CA ILE A 228 -1.31 -36.24 -72.02
C ILE A 228 -2.54 -36.97 -72.60
N PHE A 229 -3.59 -36.22 -72.97
CA PHE A 229 -4.86 -36.74 -73.49
C PHE A 229 -5.05 -36.38 -74.95
#